data_AF-A0A8T4DAF5-F1
#
_entry.id   AF-A0A8T4DAF5-F1
#
_cell.length_a   1.000
_cell.length_b   1.000
_cell.length_c   1.000
_cell.angle_alpha   90.00
_cell.angle_beta   90.00
_cell.angle_gamma   90.00
#
_symmetry.space_group_name_H-M   'P 1'
#
loop_
_entity.id
_entity.type
_entity.pdbx_description
1 polymer ?
#
loop_
_entity_poly.entity_id
_entity_poly.type
_entity_poly.pdbx_seq_one_letter_code
_entity_poly.pdbx_strand_id
1 'polypeptide(L)'
;MASEESAAPPNRTVRDFSGATRIVVKVGTSNLTDEQYQLDPHRVEKIVRELVDLKQRGKEVILVTSGAIGAGMGKLNLKQR
;
A
#
# COMPACT_ATOMS: atom_id res chain seq x y z
N MET A 1 -30.01 7.41 28.76
CA MET A 1 -29.60 8.63 28.03
C MET A 1 -28.09 8.73 28.20
N ALA A 2 -27.22 8.64 27.21
CA ALA A 2 -27.33 8.90 25.78
C ALA A 2 -26.87 7.68 24.96
N SER A 3 -27.58 7.42 23.88
CA SER A 3 -27.17 6.53 22.79
C SER A 3 -26.05 7.22 22.00
N GLU A 4 -24.86 6.65 21.99
CA GLU A 4 -23.82 7.02 21.04
C GLU A 4 -24.26 6.61 19.64
N GLU A 5 -24.70 7.59 18.87
CA GLU A 5 -24.97 7.48 17.45
C GLU A 5 -23.63 7.19 16.75
N SER A 6 -23.42 5.93 16.37
CA SER A 6 -22.27 5.51 15.56
C SER A 6 -22.36 6.22 14.22
N ALA A 7 -21.60 7.31 14.08
CA ALA A 7 -21.51 8.07 12.84
C ALA A 7 -21.12 7.11 11.70
N ALA A 8 -22.02 6.95 10.74
CA ALA A 8 -21.76 6.21 9.51
C ALA A 8 -20.45 6.73 8.89
N PRO A 9 -19.55 5.85 8.42
CA PRO A 9 -18.30 6.28 7.83
C PRO A 9 -18.57 7.28 6.70
N PRO A 10 -17.77 8.35 6.56
CA PRO A 10 -18.00 9.40 5.58
C PRO A 10 -18.13 8.80 4.18
N ASN A 11 -19.11 9.29 3.43
CA ASN A 11 -19.45 8.86 2.07
C ASN A 11 -18.18 8.82 1.20
N ARG A 12 -17.59 7.63 1.03
CA ARG A 12 -16.31 7.46 0.34
C ARG A 12 -16.57 7.70 -1.14
N THR A 13 -16.25 8.89 -1.62
CA THR A 13 -16.28 9.19 -3.06
C THR A 13 -15.40 8.18 -3.77
N VAL A 14 -16.01 7.26 -4.52
CA VAL A 14 -15.27 6.33 -5.36
C VAL A 14 -14.66 7.16 -6.48
N ARG A 15 -13.33 7.25 -6.49
CA ARG A 15 -12.60 7.90 -7.59
C ARG A 15 -12.51 6.91 -8.74
N ASP A 16 -12.96 7.32 -9.91
CA ASP A 16 -12.83 6.53 -11.13
C ASP A 16 -11.44 6.75 -11.75
N PHE A 17 -10.69 5.65 -11.90
CA PHE A 17 -9.38 5.64 -12.55
C PHE A 17 -9.37 4.78 -13.84
N SER A 18 -10.53 4.32 -14.31
CA SER A 18 -10.66 3.43 -15.47
C SER A 18 -10.06 4.02 -16.75
N GLY A 19 -10.25 5.33 -16.96
CA GLY A 19 -9.71 6.08 -18.10
C GLY A 19 -8.22 6.43 -18.02
N ALA A 20 -7.53 6.16 -16.90
CA ALA A 20 -6.12 6.49 -16.76
C ALA A 20 -5.24 5.55 -17.60
N THR A 21 -4.38 6.08 -18.46
CA THR A 21 -3.40 5.29 -19.24
C THR A 21 -2.13 5.00 -18.44
N ARG A 22 -1.64 5.99 -17.69
CA ARG A 22 -0.46 5.90 -16.82
C ARG A 22 -0.85 6.04 -15.36
N ILE A 23 -0.39 5.12 -14.53
CA ILE A 23 -0.73 5.00 -13.12
C ILE A 23 0.56 4.98 -12.28
N VAL A 24 0.68 5.93 -11.35
CA VAL A 24 1.73 5.92 -10.34
C VAL A 24 1.15 5.35 -9.05
N VAL A 25 1.65 4.20 -8.62
CA VAL A 25 1.26 3.56 -7.37
C VAL A 25 2.31 3.87 -6.32
N LYS A 26 1.93 4.65 -5.31
CA LYS A 26 2.77 4.91 -4.14
C LYS A 26 2.44 3.89 -3.05
N VAL A 27 3.46 3.22 -2.54
CA VAL A 27 3.33 2.29 -1.41
C VAL A 27 4.18 2.77 -0.25
N GLY A 28 3.54 3.04 0.89
CA GLY A 28 4.22 3.43 2.13
C GLY A 28 4.86 2.24 2.84
N THR A 29 5.82 2.51 3.73
CA THR A 29 6.56 1.48 4.48
C THR A 29 5.65 0.52 5.26
N SER A 30 4.56 1.01 5.87
CA SER A 30 3.58 0.17 6.58
C SER A 30 2.82 -0.82 5.68
N ASN A 31 2.79 -0.59 4.36
CA ASN A 31 2.19 -1.53 3.41
C ASN A 31 3.19 -2.57 2.89
N LEU A 32 4.48 -2.44 3.22
CA LEU A 32 5.55 -3.35 2.79
C LEU A 32 6.18 -4.11 3.96
N THR A 33 5.99 -3.63 5.19
CA THR A 33 6.62 -4.18 6.39
C THR A 33 5.59 -4.60 7.43
N ASP A 34 5.98 -5.52 8.29
CA ASP A 34 5.23 -5.90 9.50
C ASP A 34 5.45 -4.89 10.65
N GLU A 35 4.91 -5.20 11.82
CA GLU A 35 5.04 -4.36 13.02
C GLU A 35 6.49 -4.27 13.54
N GLN A 36 7.36 -5.19 13.14
CA GLN A 36 8.77 -5.26 13.49
C GLN A 36 9.68 -4.68 12.39
N TYR A 37 9.10 -4.00 11.40
CA TYR A 37 9.78 -3.45 10.22
C TYR A 37 10.42 -4.49 9.29
N GLN A 38 10.13 -5.78 9.47
CA GLN A 38 10.56 -6.79 8.50
C GLN A 38 9.75 -6.64 7.23
N LEU A 39 10.39 -6.83 6.08
CA LEU A 39 9.67 -6.87 4.81
C LEU A 39 8.71 -8.06 4.83
N ASP A 40 7.42 -7.81 4.60
CA ASP A 40 6.38 -8.83 4.58
C ASP A 40 6.22 -9.36 3.14
N PRO A 41 6.65 -10.61 2.85
CA PRO A 41 6.60 -11.14 1.49
C PRO A 41 5.17 -11.27 0.95
N HIS A 42 4.18 -11.53 1.81
CA HIS A 42 2.79 -11.69 1.40
C HIS A 42 2.19 -10.36 0.96
N ARG A 43 2.49 -9.26 1.67
CA ARG A 43 2.07 -7.91 1.25
C ARG A 43 2.71 -7.52 -0.07
N VAL A 44 4.01 -7.77 -0.21
CA VAL A 44 4.74 -7.50 -1.46
C VAL A 44 4.15 -8.29 -2.61
N GLU A 45 3.92 -9.59 -2.44
CA GLU A 45 3.33 -10.45 -3.46
C GLU A 45 1.95 -9.95 -3.89
N LYS A 46 1.08 -9.59 -2.94
CA LYS A 46 -0.25 -9.06 -3.24
C LYS A 46 -0.17 -7.79 -4.09
N ILE A 47 0.69 -6.84 -3.71
CA ILE A 47 0.91 -5.61 -4.48
C ILE A 47 1.38 -5.95 -5.88
N VAL A 48 2.40 -6.82 -6.02
CA VAL A 48 2.94 -7.19 -7.32
C VAL A 48 1.87 -7.82 -8.22
N ARG A 49 1.02 -8.72 -7.69
CA ARG A 49 -0.08 -9.32 -8.45
C ARG A 49 -1.03 -8.24 -8.99
N GLU A 50 -1.44 -7.29 -8.16
CA GLU A 50 -2.33 -6.18 -8.59
C GLU A 50 -1.66 -5.28 -9.66
N LEU A 51 -0.35 -5.00 -9.55
CA LEU A 51 0.37 -4.23 -10.56
C LEU A 51 0.52 -4.98 -11.88
N VAL A 52 0.73 -6.30 -11.83
CA VAL A 52 0.80 -7.17 -13.00
C VAL A 52 -0.54 -7.18 -13.73
N ASP A 53 -1.66 -7.29 -13.02
CA ASP A 53 -3.00 -7.24 -13.60
C ASP A 53 -3.24 -5.91 -14.35
N LEU A 54 -2.80 -4.79 -13.78
CA LEU A 54 -2.88 -3.48 -14.45
C LEU A 54 -2.02 -3.44 -15.72
N LYS A 55 -0.80 -3.98 -15.65
CA LYS A 55 0.12 -4.04 -16.80
C LYS A 55 -0.44 -4.92 -17.91
N GLN A 56 -1.05 -6.06 -17.57
CA GLN A 56 -1.71 -6.96 -18.54
C GLN A 56 -2.91 -6.30 -19.23
N ARG A 57 -3.58 -5.36 -18.57
CA ARG A 57 -4.65 -4.52 -19.16
C ARG A 57 -4.11 -3.36 -20.02
N GLY A 58 -2.81 -3.35 -20.32
CA GLY A 58 -2.17 -2.33 -21.16
C GLY A 58 -1.93 -0.98 -20.47
N LYS A 59 -1.99 -0.93 -19.13
CA LYS A 59 -1.68 0.30 -18.38
C LYS A 59 -0.17 0.45 -18.19
N GLU A 60 0.31 1.68 -18.24
CA GLU A 60 1.68 2.01 -17.85
C GLU A 60 1.75 2.20 -16.34
N VAL A 61 2.51 1.36 -15.66
CA VAL A 61 2.55 1.32 -14.18
C VAL A 61 3.91 1.76 -13.68
N ILE A 62 3.93 2.72 -12.76
CA ILE A 62 5.14 3.18 -12.05
C ILE A 62 4.92 2.91 -10.56
N LEU A 63 5.82 2.16 -9.93
CA LEU A 63 5.80 1.90 -8.50
C LEU A 63 6.80 2.81 -7.78
N VAL A 64 6.34 3.51 -6.74
CA VAL A 64 7.18 4.34 -5.86
C VAL A 64 7.05 3.84 -4.42
N THR A 65 8.16 3.53 -3.76
CA THR A 65 8.14 2.99 -2.39
C THR A 65 9.05 3.76 -1.44
N SER A 66 8.65 3.85 -0.17
CA SER A 66 9.49 4.36 0.93
C SER A 66 10.18 3.25 1.74
N GLY A 67 10.03 1.98 1.34
CA GLY A 67 10.30 0.80 2.17
C GLY A 67 11.77 0.54 2.52
N ALA A 68 12.73 1.25 1.89
CA ALA A 68 14.16 0.96 2.02
C ALA A 68 14.68 0.96 3.46
N ILE A 69 14.38 2.01 4.24
CA ILE A 69 14.83 2.10 5.64
C ILE A 69 14.13 1.04 6.50
N GLY A 70 12.82 0.81 6.30
CA GLY A 70 12.07 -0.22 7.03
C GLY A 70 12.70 -1.60 6.84
N ALA A 71 12.84 -2.03 5.59
CA ALA A 71 13.45 -3.31 5.25
C ALA A 71 14.90 -3.44 5.77
N GLY A 72 15.66 -2.35 5.75
CA GLY A 72 17.02 -2.30 6.32
C GLY A 72 17.04 -2.49 7.84
N MET A 73 16.16 -1.80 8.57
CA MET A 73 16.04 -1.96 10.02
C MET A 73 15.68 -3.39 10.41
N GLY A 74 14.72 -4.00 9.69
CA GLY A 74 14.35 -5.39 9.89
C GLY A 74 15.55 -6.34 9.72
N LYS A 75 16.27 -6.22 8.59
CA LYS A 75 17.47 -7.03 8.33
C LYS A 75 18.57 -6.87 9.37
N LEU A 76 18.69 -5.68 9.95
CA LEU A 76 19.71 -5.35 10.95
C LEU A 76 19.23 -5.54 12.40
N ASN A 77 17.99 -5.98 12.61
CA ASN A 77 17.34 -6.10 13.92
C ASN A 77 17.36 -4.79 14.75
N LEU A 78 17.24 -3.65 14.06
CA LEU A 78 17.19 -2.33 14.70
C LEU A 78 15.75 -1.99 15.10
N LYS A 79 15.57 -1.47 16.32
CA LYS A 79 14.25 -1.09 16.86
C LYS A 79 13.89 0.38 16.63
N GLN A 80 14.85 1.20 16.22
CA GLN A 80 14.67 2.63 15.98
C GLN A 80 15.59 3.09 14.84
N ARG A 81 15.16 4.15 14.14
CA ARG A 81 15.91 4.82 13.07
C ARG A 81 16.95 5.77 13.63
#